data_AF-A0A951GFI0-F1
#
_entry.id   AF-A0A951GFI0-F1
#
_cell.length_a   1.000
_cell.length_b   1.000
_cell.length_c   1.000
_cell.angle_alpha   90.00
_cell.angle_beta   90.00
_cell.angle_gamma   90.00
#
_symmetry.space_group_name_H-M   'P 1'
#
loop_
_entity.id
_entity.type
_entity.pdbx_description
1 polymer ?
#
loop_
_entity_poly.entity_id
_entity_poly.type
_entity_poly.pdbx_seq_one_letter_code
_entity_poly.pdbx_strand_id
1 'polypeptide(L)'
;SLKPGMDRACLAVHLWIDAAGRKRRHRFERGIMRSAARLTYEEVQAARDGRQECALAPEALSALYGSYEALAQARAARGALELDLREDRVVLDGEGRPAQILCAERLDSHRLIEEFMILANVAAAEELEARRHPCMYRIHDAPDPDKVEALRVFLEEAGIPGLALAKGQALKPELFNRVLRRAAGTPEAALVNDLVLRCQAQAAYSPTNIGHFGLALRRYAHFTSPIRRYADLLVHRGLLGDIGQAELVAIGDHISATERRAAEAERTAIDRYRATLLAQSVGSLFTADISGVASFGLFVRLRENGADGLVPISSLPSDYYAQDARAQRLVGRSTGRVYRFGDEVLVRLIEADGIGGRLVFRIEEEIAPAVGARPLVRPRSVAKSKRGRR
;
A
#
# COMPACT_ATOMS: atom_id res chain seq x y z
N SER A 1 12.70 -25.48 -3.50
CA SER A 1 12.51 -24.77 -4.78
C SER A 1 12.01 -25.74 -5.84
N LEU A 2 10.94 -25.37 -6.55
CA LEU A 2 10.26 -26.17 -7.57
C LEU A 2 10.95 -25.99 -8.95
N LYS A 3 12.20 -26.46 -9.06
CA LYS A 3 12.99 -26.32 -10.29
C LYS A 3 12.37 -27.13 -11.45
N PRO A 4 12.40 -26.62 -12.70
CA PRO A 4 11.89 -27.35 -13.85
C PRO A 4 12.66 -28.65 -14.08
N GLY A 5 11.97 -29.67 -14.59
CA GLY A 5 12.55 -30.97 -14.96
C GLY A 5 12.99 -31.85 -13.79
N MET A 6 12.74 -31.46 -12.53
CA MET A 6 13.17 -32.21 -11.35
C MET A 6 12.00 -32.58 -10.44
N ASP A 7 12.03 -33.79 -9.89
CA ASP A 7 11.03 -34.25 -8.92
C ASP A 7 11.19 -33.52 -7.58
N ARG A 8 10.06 -33.04 -7.05
CA ARG A 8 10.00 -32.24 -5.82
C ARG A 8 8.79 -32.63 -5.01
N ALA A 9 9.00 -32.89 -3.72
CA ALA A 9 7.90 -33.00 -2.78
C ALA A 9 7.16 -31.66 -2.66
N CYS A 10 5.83 -31.73 -2.66
CA CYS A 10 4.95 -30.59 -2.49
C CYS A 10 3.75 -30.97 -1.62
N LEU A 11 3.23 -29.96 -0.92
CA LEU A 11 1.87 -29.98 -0.38
C LEU A 11 0.99 -29.23 -1.38
N ALA A 12 0.17 -29.97 -2.12
CA ALA A 12 -0.70 -29.44 -3.16
C ALA A 12 -2.11 -29.19 -2.63
N VAL A 13 -2.80 -28.24 -3.25
CA VAL A 13 -4.23 -28.00 -3.03
C VAL A 13 -4.95 -28.09 -4.37
N HIS A 14 -5.98 -28.92 -4.41
CA HIS A 14 -6.95 -28.96 -5.51
C HIS A 14 -8.09 -28.00 -5.18
N LEU A 15 -8.44 -27.12 -6.12
CA LEU A 15 -9.48 -26.12 -5.95
C LEU A 15 -10.52 -26.30 -7.06
N TRP A 16 -11.79 -26.40 -6.69
CA TRP A 16 -12.90 -26.41 -7.65
C TRP A 16 -13.63 -25.08 -7.56
N ILE A 17 -13.68 -24.37 -8.67
CA ILE A 17 -14.31 -23.06 -8.83
C ILE A 17 -15.42 -23.15 -9.87
N ASP A 18 -16.52 -22.42 -9.64
CA ASP A 18 -17.57 -22.29 -10.66
C ASP A 18 -17.30 -21.12 -11.62
N ALA A 19 -18.14 -20.99 -12.64
CA ALA A 19 -18.04 -19.92 -13.64
C ALA A 19 -18.18 -18.50 -13.06
N ALA A 20 -18.69 -18.35 -11.84
CA ALA A 20 -18.78 -17.07 -11.14
C ALA A 20 -17.61 -16.84 -10.16
N GLY A 21 -16.56 -17.67 -10.24
CA GLY A 21 -15.36 -17.58 -9.40
C GLY A 21 -15.58 -18.02 -7.95
N ARG A 22 -16.71 -18.66 -7.63
CA ARG A 22 -16.99 -19.13 -6.26
C ARG A 22 -16.34 -20.48 -6.02
N LYS A 23 -15.57 -20.58 -4.93
CA LYS A 23 -15.01 -21.85 -4.46
C LYS A 23 -16.12 -22.82 -4.06
N ARG A 24 -16.12 -24.02 -4.65
CA ARG A 24 -17.08 -25.09 -4.37
C ARG A 24 -16.56 -26.10 -3.35
N ARG A 25 -15.31 -26.53 -3.50
CA ARG A 25 -14.62 -27.44 -2.57
C ARG A 25 -13.11 -27.32 -2.75
N HIS A 26 -12.38 -27.93 -1.83
CA HIS A 26 -10.93 -28.03 -1.89
C HIS A 26 -10.47 -29.40 -1.39
N ARG A 27 -9.24 -29.80 -1.71
CA ARG A 27 -8.59 -30.99 -1.16
C ARG A 27 -7.08 -30.75 -1.06
N PHE A 28 -6.52 -30.93 0.13
CA PHE A 28 -5.07 -30.91 0.33
C PHE A 28 -4.47 -32.31 0.19
N GLU A 29 -3.32 -32.42 -0.47
CA GLU A 29 -2.61 -33.69 -0.64
C GLU A 29 -1.10 -33.51 -0.65
N ARG A 30 -0.38 -34.51 -0.11
CA ARG A 30 1.07 -34.63 -0.29
C ARG A 30 1.34 -35.30 -1.63
N GLY A 31 2.29 -34.77 -2.39
CA GLY A 31 2.65 -35.33 -3.68
C GLY A 31 4.09 -35.07 -4.06
N ILE A 32 4.52 -35.71 -5.14
CA ILE A 32 5.74 -35.38 -5.87
C ILE A 32 5.31 -34.72 -7.18
N MET A 33 5.82 -33.52 -7.46
CA MET A 33 5.60 -32.82 -8.71
C MET A 33 6.92 -32.66 -9.49
N ARG A 34 6.81 -32.56 -10.82
CA ARG A 34 7.91 -32.17 -11.71
C ARG A 34 7.45 -30.98 -12.54
N SER A 35 7.98 -29.78 -12.26
CA SER A 35 7.59 -28.58 -13.01
C SER A 35 8.03 -28.73 -14.47
N ALA A 36 7.13 -28.49 -15.42
CA ALA A 36 7.42 -28.61 -16.85
C ALA A 36 8.32 -27.46 -17.34
N ALA A 37 8.12 -26.25 -16.81
CA ALA A 37 8.83 -25.05 -17.22
C ALA A 37 9.09 -24.12 -16.03
N ARG A 38 9.98 -23.14 -16.24
CA ARG A 38 10.13 -21.95 -15.41
C ARG A 38 9.81 -20.76 -16.30
N LEU A 39 8.86 -19.94 -15.89
CA LEU A 39 8.34 -18.83 -16.67
C LEU A 39 8.44 -17.53 -15.87
N THR A 40 8.61 -16.41 -16.56
CA THR A 40 8.47 -15.07 -15.99
C THR A 40 7.05 -14.53 -16.20
N TYR A 41 6.69 -13.49 -15.46
CA TYR A 41 5.38 -12.84 -15.61
C TYR A 41 5.25 -12.16 -16.97
N GLU A 42 6.33 -11.58 -17.47
CA GLU A 42 6.43 -10.92 -18.76
C GLU A 42 6.25 -11.91 -19.91
N GLU A 43 6.86 -13.10 -19.84
CA GLU A 43 6.70 -14.17 -20.83
C GLU A 43 5.24 -14.66 -20.91
N VAL A 44 4.61 -14.91 -19.75
CA VAL A 44 3.22 -15.37 -19.69
C VAL A 44 2.26 -14.30 -20.21
N GLN A 45 2.51 -13.03 -19.89
CA GLN A 45 1.72 -11.91 -20.40
C GLN A 45 1.89 -11.74 -21.92
N ALA A 46 3.12 -11.77 -22.43
CA ALA A 46 3.39 -11.67 -23.86
C ALA A 46 2.71 -12.80 -24.64
N ALA A 47 2.66 -14.01 -24.08
CA ALA A 47 1.95 -15.13 -24.69
C ALA A 47 0.43 -14.97 -24.65
N ARG A 48 -0.14 -14.46 -23.55
CA ARG A 48 -1.57 -14.12 -23.49
C ARG A 48 -1.94 -13.09 -24.54
N ASP A 49 -1.07 -12.13 -24.77
CA ASP A 49 -1.28 -11.03 -25.72
C ASP A 49 -0.94 -11.41 -27.17
N GLY A 50 -0.56 -12.68 -27.43
CA GLY A 50 -0.22 -13.18 -28.77
C GLY A 50 1.08 -12.63 -29.35
N ARG A 51 1.96 -12.06 -28.51
CA ARG A 51 3.24 -11.46 -28.93
C ARG A 51 4.41 -12.44 -28.94
N GLN A 52 4.31 -13.56 -28.21
CA GLN A 52 5.37 -14.57 -28.11
C GLN A 52 4.78 -15.95 -27.84
N GLU A 53 5.49 -17.01 -28.26
CA GLU A 53 5.22 -18.37 -27.79
C GLU A 53 5.65 -18.58 -26.33
N CYS A 54 4.96 -19.46 -25.61
CA CYS A 54 5.26 -19.84 -24.23
C CYS A 54 5.31 -21.35 -24.11
N ALA A 55 6.07 -21.86 -23.13
CA ALA A 55 6.16 -23.30 -22.86
C ALA A 55 4.84 -23.91 -22.35
N LEU A 56 3.84 -23.09 -22.00
CA LEU A 56 2.49 -23.56 -21.67
C LEU A 56 1.73 -23.88 -22.95
N ALA A 57 1.05 -25.03 -22.97
CA ALA A 57 0.09 -25.34 -24.03
C ALA A 57 -0.99 -24.23 -24.11
N PRO A 58 -1.46 -23.85 -25.31
CA PRO A 58 -2.47 -22.80 -25.48
C PRO A 58 -3.73 -23.03 -24.64
N GLU A 59 -4.18 -24.28 -24.53
CA GLU A 59 -5.34 -24.67 -23.74
C GLU A 59 -5.11 -24.44 -22.24
N ALA A 60 -3.90 -24.72 -21.74
CA ALA A 60 -3.53 -24.48 -20.35
C ALA A 60 -3.48 -22.97 -20.05
N LEU A 61 -2.91 -22.18 -20.96
CA LEU A 61 -2.87 -20.72 -20.84
C LEU A 61 -4.30 -20.14 -20.81
N SER A 62 -5.14 -20.58 -21.74
CA SER A 62 -6.56 -20.16 -21.80
C SER A 62 -7.32 -20.56 -20.53
N ALA A 63 -7.10 -21.76 -20.00
CA ALA A 63 -7.75 -22.23 -18.77
C ALA A 63 -7.30 -21.44 -17.54
N LEU A 64 -6.01 -21.09 -17.45
CA LEU A 64 -5.48 -20.26 -16.37
C LEU A 64 -6.10 -18.86 -16.38
N TYR A 65 -6.14 -18.20 -17.54
CA TYR A 65 -6.73 -16.87 -17.66
C TYR A 65 -8.25 -16.88 -17.49
N GLY A 66 -8.97 -17.87 -18.02
CA GLY A 66 -10.42 -17.98 -17.79
C GLY A 66 -10.77 -18.20 -16.31
N SER A 67 -9.93 -18.96 -15.58
CA SER A 67 -10.08 -19.14 -14.13
C SER A 67 -9.77 -17.84 -13.37
N TYR A 68 -8.73 -17.10 -13.77
CA TYR A 68 -8.39 -15.80 -13.21
C TYR A 68 -9.52 -14.78 -13.40
N GLU A 69 -10.08 -14.67 -14.61
CA GLU A 69 -11.17 -13.74 -14.91
C GLU A 69 -12.40 -14.00 -14.02
N ALA A 70 -12.77 -15.27 -13.83
CA ALA A 70 -13.83 -15.65 -12.91
C ALA A 70 -13.51 -15.26 -11.44
N LEU A 71 -12.28 -15.48 -10.98
CA LEU A 71 -11.85 -15.11 -9.63
C LEU A 71 -11.79 -13.59 -9.43
N ALA A 72 -11.32 -12.84 -10.42
CA ALA A 72 -11.28 -11.38 -10.41
C ALA A 72 -12.69 -10.81 -10.31
N GLN A 73 -13.66 -11.37 -11.05
CA GLN A 73 -15.06 -11.00 -10.94
C GLN A 73 -15.61 -11.28 -9.53
N ALA A 74 -15.32 -12.46 -8.96
CA ALA A 74 -15.74 -12.80 -7.59
C ALA A 74 -15.10 -11.88 -6.54
N ARG A 75 -13.86 -11.45 -6.74
CA ARG A 75 -13.17 -10.48 -5.89
C ARG A 75 -13.83 -9.11 -5.94
N ALA A 76 -14.14 -8.62 -7.14
CA ALA A 76 -14.82 -7.35 -7.32
C ALA A 76 -16.20 -7.36 -6.65
N ALA A 77 -16.96 -8.45 -6.83
CA ALA A 77 -18.27 -8.62 -6.19
C ALA A 77 -18.19 -8.72 -4.65
N ARG A 78 -17.09 -9.27 -4.12
CA ARG A 78 -16.82 -9.34 -2.68
C ARG A 78 -16.42 -7.98 -2.10
N GLY A 79 -16.04 -7.01 -2.93
CA GLY A 79 -15.67 -5.67 -2.49
C GLY A 79 -14.30 -5.60 -1.81
N ALA A 80 -13.31 -6.39 -2.23
CA ALA A 80 -11.95 -6.23 -1.72
C ALA A 80 -11.43 -4.80 -1.98
N LEU A 81 -10.62 -4.27 -1.08
CA LEU A 81 -10.13 -2.89 -1.15
C LEU A 81 -9.29 -2.68 -2.43
N GLU A 82 -9.64 -1.67 -3.22
CA GLU A 82 -9.07 -1.38 -4.55
C GLU A 82 -7.94 -0.34 -4.47
N LEU A 83 -7.01 -0.52 -3.53
CA LEU A 83 -5.86 0.38 -3.39
C LEU A 83 -4.83 0.15 -4.49
N ASP A 84 -4.32 1.25 -5.04
CA ASP A 84 -3.12 1.22 -5.86
C ASP A 84 -1.89 1.25 -4.96
N LEU A 85 -1.07 0.21 -5.08
CA LEU A 85 0.16 0.04 -4.32
C LEU A 85 1.33 0.19 -5.29
N ARG A 86 1.98 1.35 -5.25
CA ARG A 86 3.19 1.60 -6.01
C ARG A 86 4.33 0.74 -5.45
N GLU A 87 4.85 -0.15 -6.28
CA GLU A 87 6.06 -0.92 -5.99
C GLU A 87 7.24 -0.31 -6.73
N ASP A 88 8.31 0.05 -6.00
CA ASP A 88 9.52 0.61 -6.59
C ASP A 88 10.53 -0.51 -6.92
N ARG A 89 11.06 -0.49 -8.14
CA ARG A 89 12.13 -1.38 -8.62
C ARG A 89 13.43 -0.57 -8.74
N VAL A 90 14.41 -0.91 -7.90
CA VAL A 90 15.75 -0.31 -7.96
C VAL A 90 16.59 -1.03 -9.02
N VAL A 91 17.11 -0.29 -9.99
CA VAL A 91 18.05 -0.76 -11.00
C VAL A 91 19.46 -0.38 -10.55
N LEU A 92 20.34 -1.37 -10.44
CA LEU A 92 21.75 -1.17 -10.09
C LEU A 92 22.64 -1.22 -11.34
N ASP A 93 23.72 -0.46 -11.35
CA ASP A 93 24.77 -0.53 -12.38
C ASP A 93 25.72 -1.73 -12.16
N GLY A 94 26.73 -1.87 -13.03
CA GLY A 94 27.73 -2.94 -12.96
C GLY A 94 28.61 -2.88 -11.70
N GLU A 95 28.70 -1.73 -11.05
CA GLU A 95 29.41 -1.52 -9.80
C GLU A 95 28.51 -1.66 -8.56
N GLY A 96 27.22 -1.98 -8.75
CA GLY A 96 26.24 -2.17 -7.67
C GLY A 96 25.68 -0.86 -7.10
N ARG A 97 25.89 0.27 -7.78
CA ARG A 97 25.33 1.58 -7.39
C ARG A 97 23.93 1.75 -7.98
N PRO A 98 23.02 2.49 -7.32
CA PRO A 98 21.72 2.78 -7.89
C PRO A 98 21.88 3.62 -9.17
N ALA A 99 21.30 3.14 -10.26
CA ALA A 99 21.24 3.83 -11.54
C ALA A 99 19.87 4.48 -11.77
N GLN A 100 18.80 3.77 -11.40
CA GLN A 100 17.42 4.25 -11.58
C GLN A 100 16.47 3.60 -10.58
N ILE A 101 15.35 4.27 -10.28
CA ILE A 101 14.22 3.69 -9.57
C ILE A 101 12.99 3.80 -10.48
N LEU A 102 12.39 2.65 -10.78
CA LEU A 102 11.24 2.53 -11.68
C LEU A 102 10.00 2.13 -10.89
N CYS A 103 8.82 2.54 -11.34
CA CYS A 103 7.58 1.95 -10.85
C CYS A 103 7.41 0.58 -11.53
N ALA A 104 7.25 -0.48 -10.73
CA ALA A 104 7.04 -1.82 -11.27
C ALA A 104 5.65 -1.92 -11.92
N GLU A 105 5.62 -2.42 -13.15
CA GLU A 105 4.36 -2.65 -13.85
C GLU A 105 3.65 -3.88 -13.29
N ARG A 106 2.37 -3.72 -12.95
CA ARG A 106 1.52 -4.81 -12.45
C ARG A 106 0.68 -5.42 -13.56
N LEU A 107 1.27 -6.37 -14.28
CA LEU A 107 0.63 -7.16 -15.35
C LEU A 107 -0.50 -8.09 -14.84
N ASP A 108 -1.39 -8.51 -15.74
CA ASP A 108 -2.45 -9.47 -15.41
C ASP A 108 -1.89 -10.85 -15.04
N SER A 109 -0.74 -11.23 -15.60
CA SER A 109 -0.01 -12.44 -15.18
C SER A 109 0.38 -12.43 -13.69
N HIS A 110 0.68 -11.25 -13.12
CA HIS A 110 0.91 -11.12 -11.67
C HIS A 110 -0.39 -11.31 -10.88
N ARG A 111 -1.47 -10.65 -11.32
CA ARG A 111 -2.80 -10.70 -10.68
C ARG A 111 -3.37 -12.12 -10.71
N LEU A 112 -3.15 -12.85 -11.80
CA LEU A 112 -3.54 -14.24 -11.97
C LEU A 112 -2.95 -15.14 -10.88
N ILE A 113 -1.64 -15.05 -10.65
CA ILE A 113 -0.98 -15.81 -9.59
C ILE A 113 -1.49 -15.36 -8.22
N GLU A 114 -1.63 -14.06 -8.00
CA GLU A 114 -2.15 -13.51 -6.75
C GLU A 114 -3.53 -14.10 -6.39
N GLU A 115 -4.49 -14.13 -7.32
CA GLU A 115 -5.83 -14.67 -7.06
C GLU A 115 -5.81 -16.16 -6.74
N PHE A 116 -4.99 -16.96 -7.44
CA PHE A 116 -4.83 -18.38 -7.10
C PHE A 116 -4.20 -18.57 -5.72
N MET A 117 -3.20 -17.77 -5.36
CA MET A 117 -2.57 -17.85 -4.05
C MET A 117 -3.55 -17.44 -2.94
N ILE A 118 -4.36 -16.41 -3.16
CA ILE A 118 -5.40 -15.97 -2.21
C ILE A 118 -6.41 -17.09 -2.01
N LEU A 119 -6.87 -17.73 -3.08
CA LEU A 119 -7.84 -18.82 -2.98
C LEU A 119 -7.27 -20.03 -2.23
N ALA A 120 -6.02 -20.39 -2.49
CA ALA A 120 -5.31 -21.45 -1.76
C ALA A 120 -5.16 -21.11 -0.27
N ASN A 121 -4.82 -19.86 0.06
CA ASN A 121 -4.72 -19.35 1.43
C ASN A 121 -6.07 -19.41 2.18
N VAL A 122 -7.18 -19.07 1.51
CA VAL A 122 -8.54 -19.22 2.06
C VAL A 122 -8.85 -20.70 2.31
N ALA A 123 -8.56 -21.58 1.35
CA ALA A 123 -8.78 -23.01 1.50
C ALA A 123 -7.98 -23.60 2.67
N ALA A 124 -6.75 -23.14 2.90
CA ALA A 124 -5.93 -23.62 4.02
C ALA A 124 -6.53 -23.25 5.37
N ALA A 125 -7.01 -22.02 5.51
CA ALA A 125 -7.71 -21.58 6.72
C ALA A 125 -8.99 -22.40 6.96
N GLU A 126 -9.78 -22.63 5.91
CA GLU A 126 -11.00 -23.45 6.00
C GLU A 126 -10.73 -24.91 6.38
N GLU A 127 -9.71 -25.54 5.80
CA GLU A 127 -9.35 -26.93 6.10
C GLU A 127 -8.92 -27.08 7.57
N LEU A 128 -8.12 -26.15 8.09
CA LEU A 128 -7.69 -26.17 9.49
C LEU A 128 -8.86 -25.97 10.44
N GLU A 129 -9.76 -25.03 10.15
CA GLU A 129 -11.00 -24.83 10.93
C GLU A 129 -11.88 -26.09 10.92
N ALA A 130 -12.07 -26.71 9.75
CA ALA A 130 -12.88 -27.92 9.61
C ALA A 130 -12.31 -29.10 10.41
N ARG A 131 -10.99 -29.22 10.47
CA ARG A 131 -10.29 -30.22 11.29
C ARG A 131 -10.16 -29.84 12.77
N ARG A 132 -10.57 -28.62 13.15
CA ARG A 132 -10.36 -28.03 14.49
C ARG A 132 -8.88 -28.01 14.88
N HIS A 133 -8.00 -27.87 13.89
CA HIS A 133 -6.58 -27.69 14.14
C HIS A 133 -6.29 -26.22 14.41
N PRO A 134 -5.31 -25.90 15.27
CA PRO A 134 -4.86 -24.52 15.43
C PRO A 134 -4.39 -23.94 14.10
N CYS A 135 -4.68 -22.65 13.87
CA CYS A 135 -4.38 -21.95 12.64
C CYS A 135 -3.72 -20.61 12.94
N MET A 136 -2.62 -20.29 12.26
CA MET A 136 -2.04 -18.97 12.28
C MET A 136 -2.70 -18.12 11.19
N TYR A 137 -3.71 -17.35 11.56
CA TYR A 137 -4.43 -16.48 10.64
C TYR A 137 -3.59 -15.26 10.27
N ARG A 138 -3.77 -14.79 9.05
CA ARG A 138 -3.36 -13.46 8.61
C ARG A 138 -4.57 -12.54 8.74
N ILE A 139 -4.62 -11.81 9.84
CA ILE A 139 -5.74 -10.92 10.16
C ILE A 139 -5.45 -9.50 9.71
N HIS A 140 -6.50 -8.75 9.41
CA HIS A 140 -6.43 -7.32 9.11
C HIS A 140 -7.71 -6.68 9.64
N ASP A 141 -7.58 -5.85 10.67
CA ASP A 141 -8.70 -5.23 11.35
C ASP A 141 -9.33 -4.11 10.50
N ALA A 142 -10.46 -3.58 10.96
CA ALA A 142 -11.06 -2.38 10.42
C ALA A 142 -10.16 -1.15 10.67
N PRO A 143 -10.24 -0.12 9.81
CA PRO A 143 -9.55 1.15 9.99
C PRO A 143 -9.84 1.83 11.33
N ASP A 144 -8.85 2.56 11.84
CA ASP A 144 -8.98 3.35 13.07
C ASP A 144 -10.01 4.49 12.90
N PRO A 145 -11.01 4.64 13.79
CA PRO A 145 -12.05 5.65 13.67
C PRO A 145 -11.54 7.10 13.57
N ASP A 146 -10.46 7.45 14.28
CA ASP A 146 -9.92 8.82 14.26
C ASP A 146 -9.24 9.11 12.91
N LYS A 147 -8.57 8.11 12.32
CA LYS A 147 -7.99 8.24 10.98
C LYS A 147 -9.07 8.34 9.91
N VAL A 148 -10.14 7.57 10.04
CA VAL A 148 -11.30 7.62 9.14
C VAL A 148 -11.98 8.99 9.21
N GLU A 149 -12.09 9.58 10.40
CA GLU A 149 -12.60 10.93 10.59
C GLU A 149 -11.70 11.99 9.94
N ALA A 150 -10.38 11.86 10.04
CA ALA A 150 -9.45 12.75 9.34
C ALA A 150 -9.60 12.66 7.81
N LEU A 151 -9.75 11.45 7.27
CA LEU A 151 -10.07 11.25 5.85
C LEU A 151 -11.40 11.92 5.47
N ARG A 152 -12.44 11.80 6.31
CA ARG A 152 -13.74 12.44 6.06
C ARG A 152 -13.60 13.96 5.94
N VAL A 153 -12.91 14.60 6.88
CA VAL A 153 -12.68 16.05 6.89
C VAL A 153 -11.95 16.48 5.60
N PHE A 154 -10.91 15.74 5.21
CA PHE A 154 -10.18 16.01 3.98
C PHE A 154 -11.09 15.93 2.74
N LEU A 155 -11.89 14.87 2.61
CA LEU A 155 -12.79 14.66 1.48
C LEU A 155 -13.86 15.77 1.38
N GLU A 156 -14.38 16.24 2.51
CA GLU A 156 -15.35 17.33 2.57
C GLU A 156 -14.77 18.65 2.11
N GLU A 157 -13.56 18.98 2.59
CA GLU A 157 -12.83 20.15 2.10
C GLU A 157 -12.62 20.03 0.58
N ALA A 158 -12.16 18.86 0.11
CA ALA A 158 -11.90 18.56 -1.30
C ALA A 158 -13.13 18.62 -2.20
N GLY A 159 -14.33 18.76 -1.63
CA GLY A 159 -15.57 18.67 -2.38
C GLY A 159 -15.80 17.29 -2.99
N ILE A 160 -15.15 16.24 -2.45
CA ILE A 160 -15.31 14.85 -2.86
C ILE A 160 -16.33 14.21 -1.93
N PRO A 161 -17.64 14.20 -2.27
CA PRO A 161 -18.61 13.49 -1.47
C PRO A 161 -18.26 12.01 -1.50
N GLY A 162 -18.36 11.27 -0.39
CA GLY A 162 -18.08 9.82 -0.47
C GLY A 162 -18.14 9.07 0.85
N LEU A 163 -17.74 9.73 1.93
CA LEU A 163 -17.66 9.12 3.24
C LEU A 163 -18.72 9.71 4.20
N ALA A 164 -19.99 9.46 3.87
CA ALA A 164 -21.06 9.67 4.84
C ALA A 164 -21.07 8.48 5.80
N LEU A 165 -20.50 8.67 6.99
CA LEU A 165 -20.56 7.67 8.06
C LEU A 165 -21.65 8.08 9.04
N ALA A 166 -22.73 7.30 9.07
CA ALA A 166 -23.66 7.41 10.20
C ALA A 166 -22.93 6.94 11.47
N LYS A 167 -23.12 7.66 12.59
CA LYS A 167 -22.54 7.24 13.88
C LYS A 167 -22.93 5.79 14.18
N GLY A 168 -21.93 4.94 14.42
CA GLY A 168 -22.12 3.51 14.75
C GLY A 168 -22.27 2.56 13.55
N GLN A 169 -22.15 3.05 12.30
CA GLN A 169 -22.13 2.18 11.13
C GLN A 169 -20.85 1.34 11.09
N ALA A 170 -20.99 0.02 10.93
CA ALA A 170 -19.84 -0.86 10.71
C ALA A 170 -19.11 -0.48 9.42
N LEU A 171 -17.79 -0.24 9.52
CA LEU A 171 -16.95 0.06 8.38
C LEU A 171 -16.88 -1.16 7.46
N LYS A 172 -16.96 -0.91 6.15
CA LYS A 172 -16.77 -1.92 5.12
C LYS A 172 -15.84 -1.41 4.02
N PRO A 173 -15.03 -2.28 3.39
CA PRO A 173 -14.14 -1.89 2.30
C PRO A 173 -14.85 -1.16 1.14
N GLU A 174 -16.11 -1.50 0.84
CA GLU A 174 -16.85 -0.87 -0.25
C GLU A 174 -17.07 0.63 -0.04
N LEU A 175 -17.10 1.09 1.21
CA LEU A 175 -17.16 2.52 1.52
C LEU A 175 -15.93 3.25 0.96
N PHE A 176 -14.75 2.67 1.16
CA PHE A 176 -13.47 3.20 0.69
C PHE A 176 -13.35 3.07 -0.83
N ASN A 177 -13.77 1.94 -1.42
CA ASN A 177 -13.76 1.79 -2.88
C ASN A 177 -14.66 2.83 -3.58
N ARG A 178 -15.78 3.24 -2.96
CA ARG A 178 -16.59 4.36 -3.50
C ARG A 178 -15.85 5.69 -3.48
N VAL A 179 -15.07 5.96 -2.43
CA VAL A 179 -14.22 7.15 -2.35
C VAL A 179 -13.14 7.10 -3.43
N LEU A 180 -12.42 5.99 -3.55
CA LEU A 180 -11.37 5.80 -4.57
C LEU A 180 -11.92 5.98 -5.98
N ARG A 181 -13.08 5.38 -6.30
CA ARG A 181 -13.73 5.56 -7.62
C ARG A 181 -14.21 6.97 -7.90
N ARG A 182 -14.58 7.75 -6.89
CA ARG A 182 -15.01 9.15 -7.07
C ARG A 182 -13.82 10.09 -7.24
N ALA A 183 -12.71 9.81 -6.57
CA ALA A 183 -11.47 10.54 -6.73
C ALA A 183 -10.74 10.17 -8.02
N ALA A 184 -11.03 9.01 -8.61
CA ALA A 184 -10.42 8.59 -9.87
C ALA A 184 -10.63 9.64 -10.98
N GLY A 185 -9.52 10.07 -11.59
CA GLY A 185 -9.53 11.09 -12.65
C GLY A 185 -9.53 12.55 -12.16
N THR A 186 -9.57 12.79 -10.85
CA THR A 186 -9.37 14.13 -10.28
C THR A 186 -7.89 14.37 -9.96
N PRO A 187 -7.44 15.64 -9.83
CA PRO A 187 -6.07 15.95 -9.40
C PRO A 187 -5.70 15.32 -8.03
N GLU A 188 -6.70 15.09 -7.17
CA GLU A 188 -6.53 14.57 -5.81
C GLU A 188 -6.50 13.02 -5.75
N ALA A 189 -6.62 12.32 -6.87
CA ALA A 189 -6.72 10.85 -6.90
C ALA A 189 -5.60 10.13 -6.13
N ALA A 190 -4.35 10.51 -6.38
CA ALA A 190 -3.17 9.92 -5.74
C ALA A 190 -3.17 10.18 -4.22
N LEU A 191 -3.56 11.39 -3.83
CA LEU A 191 -3.61 11.84 -2.46
C LEU A 191 -4.69 11.11 -1.66
N VAL A 192 -5.87 10.93 -2.25
CA VAL A 192 -6.97 10.15 -1.67
C VAL A 192 -6.56 8.69 -1.51
N ASN A 193 -5.89 8.09 -2.49
CA ASN A 193 -5.37 6.73 -2.39
C ASN A 193 -4.40 6.58 -1.19
N ASP A 194 -3.47 7.52 -1.03
CA ASP A 194 -2.52 7.54 0.09
C ASP A 194 -3.23 7.68 1.44
N LEU A 195 -4.25 8.53 1.56
CA LEU A 195 -5.00 8.70 2.81
C LEU A 195 -5.81 7.46 3.15
N VAL A 196 -6.48 6.85 2.16
CA VAL A 196 -7.22 5.60 2.36
C VAL A 196 -6.26 4.51 2.85
N LEU A 197 -5.07 4.38 2.25
CA LEU A 197 -4.04 3.45 2.69
C LEU A 197 -3.59 3.72 4.14
N ARG A 198 -3.33 4.98 4.51
CA ARG A 198 -2.91 5.37 5.88
C ARG A 198 -3.97 5.13 6.94
N CYS A 199 -5.25 5.13 6.56
CA CYS A 199 -6.36 4.79 7.45
C CYS A 199 -6.40 3.30 7.79
N GLN A 200 -5.90 2.42 6.90
CA GLN A 200 -5.99 0.99 7.11
C GLN A 200 -5.23 0.54 8.37
N ALA A 201 -5.78 -0.45 9.06
CA ALA A 201 -5.07 -1.16 10.10
C ALA A 201 -3.92 -1.97 9.50
N GLN A 202 -2.86 -2.17 10.28
CA GLN A 202 -1.79 -3.05 9.85
C GLN A 202 -2.23 -4.51 9.98
N ALA A 203 -1.97 -5.33 8.95
CA ALA A 203 -2.20 -6.76 9.06
C ALA A 203 -1.21 -7.41 10.05
N ALA A 204 -1.66 -8.44 10.73
CA ALA A 204 -0.86 -9.17 11.72
C ALA A 204 -1.13 -10.68 11.63
N TYR A 205 -0.26 -11.47 12.27
CA TYR A 205 -0.47 -12.89 12.46
C TYR A 205 -1.03 -13.17 13.84
N SER A 206 -2.09 -13.96 13.93
CA SER A 206 -2.76 -14.28 15.19
C SER A 206 -3.41 -15.67 15.14
N PRO A 207 -3.44 -16.42 16.26
CA PRO A 207 -4.27 -17.62 16.36
C PRO A 207 -5.77 -17.31 16.45
N THR A 208 -6.14 -16.07 16.76
CA THR A 208 -7.53 -15.62 16.83
C THR A 208 -7.96 -15.01 15.50
N ASN A 209 -8.97 -15.58 14.86
CA ASN A 209 -9.50 -15.08 13.61
C ASN A 209 -10.47 -13.90 13.84
N ILE A 210 -10.13 -12.73 13.30
CA ILE A 210 -11.03 -11.56 13.22
C ILE A 210 -11.40 -11.22 11.77
N GLY A 211 -10.99 -12.05 10.80
CA GLY A 211 -11.12 -11.79 9.37
C GLY A 211 -10.01 -10.90 8.81
N HIS A 212 -10.15 -10.54 7.54
CA HIS A 212 -9.22 -9.70 6.81
C HIS A 212 -9.97 -8.60 6.05
N PHE A 213 -10.06 -7.42 6.65
CA PHE A 213 -10.81 -6.28 6.13
C PHE A 213 -10.38 -5.90 4.71
N GLY A 214 -9.09 -5.68 4.44
CA GLY A 214 -8.62 -5.27 3.11
C GLY A 214 -8.95 -6.24 1.96
N LEU A 215 -9.07 -7.54 2.24
CA LEU A 215 -9.44 -8.56 1.24
C LEU A 215 -10.93 -8.89 1.23
N ALA A 216 -11.69 -8.29 2.16
CA ALA A 216 -13.08 -8.62 2.44
C ALA A 216 -13.32 -10.13 2.70
N LEU A 217 -12.39 -10.77 3.42
CA LEU A 217 -12.42 -12.22 3.71
C LEU A 217 -12.73 -12.49 5.18
N ARG A 218 -13.57 -13.49 5.46
CA ARG A 218 -13.91 -13.92 6.84
C ARG A 218 -12.79 -14.70 7.53
N ARG A 219 -11.87 -15.27 6.74
CA ARG A 219 -10.75 -16.10 7.19
C ARG A 219 -9.68 -16.07 6.12
N TYR A 220 -8.44 -15.99 6.53
CA TYR A 220 -7.30 -15.95 5.63
C TYR A 220 -6.06 -16.40 6.40
N ALA A 221 -5.27 -17.30 5.82
CA ALA A 221 -4.02 -17.76 6.40
C ALA A 221 -3.00 -17.92 5.27
N HIS A 222 -1.78 -17.43 5.46
CA HIS A 222 -0.74 -17.61 4.44
C HIS A 222 -0.31 -19.08 4.40
N PHE A 223 -0.35 -19.69 3.22
CA PHE A 223 -0.01 -21.08 2.95
C PHE A 223 1.02 -21.22 1.82
N THR A 224 1.08 -20.25 0.92
CA THR A 224 1.71 -20.38 -0.40
C THR A 224 3.19 -20.03 -0.47
N SER A 225 3.85 -19.68 0.64
CA SER A 225 5.30 -19.39 0.63
C SER A 225 6.05 -19.82 1.92
N PRO A 226 6.00 -21.12 2.31
CA PRO A 226 6.69 -21.65 3.49
C PRO A 226 8.22 -21.54 3.45
N ILE A 227 8.82 -21.32 2.27
CA ILE A 227 10.27 -21.13 2.13
C ILE A 227 10.74 -19.79 2.72
N ARG A 228 9.88 -18.77 2.73
CA ARG A 228 10.24 -17.39 3.10
C ARG A 228 9.39 -16.79 4.21
N ARG A 229 8.37 -17.52 4.69
CA ARG A 229 7.48 -17.09 5.77
C ARG A 229 7.24 -18.23 6.73
N TYR A 230 7.52 -17.99 8.00
CA TYR A 230 7.33 -18.99 9.06
C TYR A 230 5.85 -19.28 9.34
N ALA A 231 4.96 -18.30 9.14
CA ALA A 231 3.51 -18.48 9.25
C ALA A 231 3.01 -19.61 8.34
N ASP A 232 3.42 -19.60 7.07
CA ASP A 232 3.05 -20.61 6.08
C ASP A 232 3.58 -22.00 6.49
N LEU A 233 4.77 -22.08 7.10
CA LEU A 233 5.30 -23.34 7.62
C LEU A 233 4.44 -23.91 8.76
N LEU A 234 3.91 -23.06 9.65
CA LEU A 234 2.97 -23.49 10.70
C LEU A 234 1.65 -23.99 10.10
N VAL A 235 1.14 -23.31 9.07
CA VAL A 235 -0.06 -23.73 8.35
C VAL A 235 0.17 -25.08 7.66
N HIS A 236 1.33 -25.29 7.02
CA HIS A 236 1.70 -26.60 6.43
C HIS A 236 1.73 -27.69 7.49
N ARG A 237 2.37 -27.43 8.63
CA ARG A 237 2.41 -28.32 9.79
C ARG A 237 1.01 -28.67 10.31
N GLY A 238 0.15 -27.67 10.47
CA GLY A 238 -1.24 -27.86 10.86
C GLY A 238 -2.02 -28.74 9.88
N LEU A 239 -1.85 -28.52 8.57
CA LEU A 239 -2.51 -29.32 7.53
C LEU A 239 -2.03 -30.78 7.50
N LEU A 240 -0.81 -31.03 7.97
CA LEU A 240 -0.23 -32.36 8.13
C LEU A 240 -0.53 -32.99 9.50
N GLY A 241 -1.16 -32.25 10.42
CA GLY A 241 -1.52 -32.72 11.77
C GLY A 241 -0.41 -32.61 12.80
N ASP A 242 0.62 -31.80 12.56
CA ASP A 242 1.82 -31.70 13.41
C ASP A 242 2.17 -30.24 13.78
N ILE A 243 1.27 -29.56 14.50
CA ILE A 243 1.51 -28.18 14.95
C ILE A 243 2.20 -28.10 16.32
N GLY A 244 2.28 -29.21 17.06
CA GLY A 244 2.88 -29.30 18.39
C GLY A 244 2.17 -28.48 19.48
N GLN A 245 2.78 -28.39 20.67
CA GLN A 245 2.37 -27.50 21.76
C GLN A 245 2.88 -26.07 21.53
N ALA A 246 2.57 -25.49 20.37
CA ALA A 246 3.09 -24.19 19.99
C ALA A 246 2.43 -23.05 20.79
N GLU A 247 3.24 -22.16 21.36
CA GLU A 247 2.79 -20.87 21.91
C GLU A 247 2.41 -19.91 20.77
N LEU A 248 1.31 -20.21 20.06
CA LEU A 248 0.94 -19.54 18.82
C LEU A 248 0.75 -18.02 18.99
N VAL A 249 0.35 -17.54 20.16
CA VAL A 249 0.26 -16.10 20.43
C VAL A 249 1.65 -15.45 20.36
N ALA A 250 2.61 -15.95 21.14
CA ALA A 250 3.97 -15.42 21.16
C ALA A 250 4.66 -15.56 19.78
N ILE A 251 4.42 -16.66 19.07
CA ILE A 251 4.92 -16.85 17.70
C ILE A 251 4.29 -15.82 16.76
N GLY A 252 2.98 -15.59 16.85
CA GLY A 252 2.23 -14.60 16.07
C GLY A 252 2.78 -13.18 16.24
N ASP A 253 3.06 -12.80 17.50
CA ASP A 253 3.69 -11.52 17.83
C ASP A 253 5.10 -11.40 17.24
N HIS A 254 5.92 -12.46 17.38
CA HIS A 254 7.28 -12.49 16.86
C HIS A 254 7.34 -12.38 15.33
N ILE A 255 6.53 -13.16 14.60
CA ILE A 255 6.53 -13.12 13.14
C ILE A 255 5.96 -11.79 12.61
N SER A 256 4.98 -11.20 13.30
CA SER A 256 4.46 -9.87 12.95
C SER A 256 5.51 -8.77 13.19
N ALA A 257 6.25 -8.84 14.30
CA ALA A 257 7.33 -7.89 14.59
C ALA A 257 8.49 -7.99 13.61
N THR A 258 8.88 -9.21 13.22
CA THR A 258 9.98 -9.43 12.26
C THR A 258 9.58 -9.03 10.84
N GLU A 259 8.31 -9.21 10.44
CA GLU A 259 7.76 -8.67 9.20
C GLU A 259 7.85 -7.14 9.16
N ARG A 260 7.43 -6.44 10.23
CA ARG A 260 7.55 -4.97 10.32
C ARG A 260 8.98 -4.51 10.18
N ARG A 261 9.90 -5.13 10.92
CA ARG A 261 11.33 -4.81 10.86
C ARG A 261 11.91 -5.01 9.46
N ALA A 262 11.50 -6.07 8.76
CA ALA A 262 11.94 -6.32 7.38
C ALA A 262 11.41 -5.26 6.41
N ALA A 263 10.13 -4.89 6.51
CA ALA A 263 9.54 -3.83 5.69
C ALA A 263 10.17 -2.45 5.95
N GLU A 264 10.47 -2.12 7.22
CA GLU A 264 11.19 -0.90 7.59
C GLU A 264 12.62 -0.86 7.01
N ALA A 265 13.32 -2.00 7.05
CA ALA A 265 14.65 -2.11 6.46
C ALA A 265 14.64 -1.96 4.93
N GLU A 266 13.65 -2.56 4.26
CA GLU A 266 13.44 -2.41 2.81
C GLU A 266 13.15 -0.96 2.43
N ARG A 267 12.22 -0.30 3.14
CA ARG A 267 11.92 1.12 2.95
C ARG A 267 13.18 1.99 3.14
N THR A 268 13.93 1.76 4.22
CA THR A 268 15.16 2.50 4.51
C THR A 268 16.21 2.31 3.40
N ALA A 269 16.31 1.11 2.81
CA ALA A 269 17.20 0.86 1.69
C ALA A 269 16.77 1.63 0.44
N ILE A 270 15.47 1.63 0.12
CA ILE A 270 14.93 2.40 -1.01
C ILE A 270 15.18 3.90 -0.81
N ASP A 271 14.96 4.42 0.39
CA ASP A 271 15.19 5.84 0.70
C ASP A 271 16.68 6.23 0.57
N ARG A 272 17.60 5.33 0.95
CA ARG A 272 19.05 5.50 0.70
C ARG A 272 19.38 5.52 -0.79
N TYR A 273 18.79 4.63 -1.59
CA TYR A 273 18.99 4.62 -3.04
C TYR A 273 18.47 5.91 -3.68
N ARG A 274 17.29 6.39 -3.29
CA ARG A 274 16.73 7.68 -3.73
C ARG A 274 17.64 8.85 -3.39
N ALA A 275 18.08 8.93 -2.13
CA ALA A 275 18.96 10.01 -1.68
C ALA A 275 20.31 9.99 -2.40
N THR A 276 20.87 8.79 -2.66
CA THR A 276 22.11 8.63 -3.41
C THR A 276 21.96 9.13 -4.86
N LEU A 277 20.85 8.80 -5.52
CA LEU A 277 20.57 9.28 -6.88
C LEU A 277 20.40 10.81 -6.93
N LEU A 278 19.72 11.37 -5.92
CA LEU A 278 19.44 12.81 -5.86
C LEU A 278 20.61 13.66 -5.36
N ALA A 279 21.68 13.05 -4.83
CA ALA A 279 22.87 13.77 -4.36
C ALA A 279 23.50 14.65 -5.44
N GLN A 280 23.46 14.21 -6.71
CA GLN A 280 23.98 14.99 -7.83
C GLN A 280 23.07 16.15 -8.25
N SER A 281 21.84 16.20 -7.73
CA SER A 281 20.82 17.20 -8.06
C SER A 281 20.62 18.25 -6.97
N VAL A 282 21.47 18.29 -5.94
CA VAL A 282 21.42 19.31 -4.88
C VAL A 282 21.46 20.71 -5.50
N GLY A 283 20.57 21.59 -5.05
CA GLY A 283 20.35 22.92 -5.60
C GLY A 283 19.25 22.99 -6.68
N SER A 284 18.81 21.86 -7.23
CA SER A 284 17.75 21.81 -8.26
C SER A 284 16.36 22.04 -7.66
N LEU A 285 15.42 22.47 -8.52
CA LEU A 285 14.01 22.63 -8.20
C LEU A 285 13.22 21.40 -8.62
N PHE A 286 12.22 21.05 -7.82
CA PHE A 286 11.33 19.92 -8.05
C PHE A 286 9.89 20.30 -7.69
N THR A 287 8.93 19.75 -8.43
CA THR A 287 7.52 19.81 -8.02
C THR A 287 7.25 18.70 -7.02
N ALA A 288 6.66 19.05 -5.88
CA ALA A 288 6.36 18.09 -4.83
C ALA A 288 4.97 18.31 -4.24
N ASP A 289 4.38 17.22 -3.77
CA ASP A 289 3.15 17.26 -2.97
C ASP A 289 3.51 17.15 -1.50
N ILE A 290 2.87 17.93 -0.63
CA ILE A 290 3.02 17.77 0.82
C ILE A 290 2.45 16.40 1.23
N SER A 291 3.34 15.44 1.48
CA SER A 291 3.01 14.06 1.85
C SER A 291 2.85 13.85 3.36
N GLY A 292 3.05 14.87 4.18
CA GLY A 292 2.82 14.77 5.62
C GLY A 292 3.05 16.10 6.33
N VAL A 293 2.39 16.26 7.47
CA VAL A 293 2.48 17.47 8.26
C VAL A 293 2.82 17.11 9.71
N ALA A 294 3.90 17.70 10.22
CA ALA A 294 4.38 17.51 11.58
C ALA A 294 4.64 18.85 12.26
N SER A 295 4.72 18.85 13.60
CA SER A 295 5.04 20.06 14.37
C SER A 295 6.42 20.67 14.05
N PHE A 296 7.34 19.88 13.52
CA PHE A 296 8.71 20.29 13.18
C PHE A 296 8.93 20.55 11.69
N GLY A 297 7.92 20.40 10.83
CA GLY A 297 8.06 20.64 9.40
C GLY A 297 7.03 19.90 8.54
N LEU A 298 7.29 19.90 7.23
CA LEU A 298 6.45 19.29 6.22
C LEU A 298 7.23 18.16 5.55
N PHE A 299 6.60 17.00 5.39
CA PHE A 299 7.12 15.98 4.48
C PHE A 299 6.60 16.28 3.09
N VAL A 300 7.48 16.23 2.10
CA VAL A 300 7.18 16.47 0.69
C VAL A 300 7.59 15.25 -0.13
N ARG A 301 6.78 14.89 -1.13
CA ARG A 301 7.07 13.82 -2.08
C ARG A 301 7.24 14.40 -3.47
N LEU A 302 8.39 14.18 -4.08
CA LEU A 302 8.67 14.61 -5.45
C LEU A 302 7.78 13.85 -6.44
N ARG A 303 7.14 14.56 -7.37
CA ARG A 303 6.24 13.93 -8.35
C ARG A 303 6.98 13.09 -9.38
N GLU A 304 8.19 13.50 -9.75
CA GLU A 304 8.95 12.91 -10.85
C GLU A 304 9.51 11.52 -10.49
N ASN A 305 9.91 11.32 -9.22
CA ASN A 305 10.57 10.09 -8.79
C ASN A 305 10.03 9.48 -7.50
N GLY A 306 9.05 10.12 -6.84
CA GLY A 306 8.43 9.64 -5.62
C GLY A 306 9.32 9.72 -4.37
N ALA A 307 10.45 10.43 -4.42
CA ALA A 307 11.30 10.57 -3.25
C ALA A 307 10.65 11.44 -2.19
N ASP A 308 10.65 10.95 -0.94
CA ASP A 308 10.16 11.68 0.23
C ASP A 308 11.32 12.45 0.89
N GLY A 309 11.06 13.66 1.35
CA GLY A 309 12.00 14.41 2.19
C GLY A 309 11.33 15.44 3.09
N LEU A 310 12.15 16.12 3.88
CA LEU A 310 11.70 17.05 4.90
C LEU A 310 11.93 18.50 4.47
N VAL A 311 10.90 19.33 4.57
CA VAL A 311 11.01 20.79 4.66
C VAL A 311 10.97 21.16 6.14
N PRO A 312 12.11 21.53 6.76
CA PRO A 312 12.14 21.90 8.18
C PRO A 312 11.31 23.14 8.44
N ILE A 313 10.62 23.21 9.58
CA ILE A 313 9.83 24.38 9.97
C ILE A 313 10.65 25.67 9.99
N SER A 314 11.95 25.59 10.29
CA SER A 314 12.89 26.71 10.29
C SER A 314 13.17 27.27 8.88
N SER A 315 12.91 26.49 7.83
CA SER A 315 13.04 26.94 6.44
C SER A 315 11.77 27.62 5.91
N LEU A 316 10.65 27.51 6.65
CA LEU A 316 9.41 28.18 6.30
C LEU A 316 9.53 29.70 6.58
N PRO A 317 8.74 30.54 5.87
CA PRO A 317 8.73 31.97 6.13
C PRO A 317 8.36 32.27 7.58
N SER A 318 9.02 33.29 8.15
CA SER A 318 8.93 33.63 9.57
C SER A 318 7.49 33.78 10.07
N ASP A 319 7.08 32.84 10.92
CA ASP A 319 5.82 32.83 11.68
C ASP A 319 5.94 31.78 12.80
N TYR A 320 4.99 31.78 13.73
CA TYR A 320 4.76 30.64 14.61
C TYR A 320 3.71 29.73 13.97
N TYR A 321 4.12 28.55 13.49
CA TYR A 321 3.19 27.58 12.90
C TYR A 321 2.66 26.62 13.97
N ALA A 322 1.35 26.50 14.05
CA ALA A 322 0.67 25.50 14.88
C ALA A 322 0.16 24.35 14.01
N GLN A 323 0.37 23.11 14.47
CA GLN A 323 -0.13 21.91 13.80
C GLN A 323 -1.59 21.67 14.18
N ASP A 324 -2.43 21.53 13.16
CA ASP A 324 -3.77 20.98 13.27
C ASP A 324 -3.72 19.54 12.74
N ALA A 325 -3.59 18.58 13.65
CA ALA A 325 -3.41 17.17 13.30
C ALA A 325 -4.67 16.57 12.66
N ARG A 326 -5.87 17.08 12.98
CA ARG A 326 -7.12 16.57 12.40
C ARG A 326 -7.29 17.03 10.96
N ALA A 327 -7.03 18.31 10.70
CA ALA A 327 -7.08 18.87 9.35
C ALA A 327 -5.77 18.68 8.56
N GLN A 328 -4.80 17.94 9.09
CA GLN A 328 -3.50 17.66 8.46
C GLN A 328 -2.83 18.91 7.87
N ARG A 329 -2.69 19.97 8.68
CA ARG A 329 -2.15 21.26 8.23
C ARG A 329 -1.30 21.99 9.27
N LEU A 330 -0.38 22.81 8.81
CA LEU A 330 0.34 23.82 9.60
C LEU A 330 -0.27 25.20 9.31
N VAL A 331 -0.59 25.94 10.38
CA VAL A 331 -1.19 27.28 10.29
C VAL A 331 -0.30 28.29 10.99
N GLY A 332 0.18 29.29 10.24
CA GLY A 332 0.93 30.42 10.77
C GLY A 332 0.02 31.34 11.59
N ARG A 333 0.37 31.61 12.86
CA ARG A 333 -0.47 32.38 13.78
C ARG A 333 -0.58 33.85 13.42
N SER A 334 0.50 34.44 12.89
CA SER A 334 0.54 35.87 12.57
C SER A 334 0.15 36.15 11.13
N THR A 335 0.58 35.30 10.20
CA THR A 335 0.33 35.49 8.76
C THR A 335 -0.98 34.86 8.30
N GLY A 336 -1.48 33.86 9.03
CA GLY A 336 -2.60 33.02 8.61
C GLY A 336 -2.26 32.09 7.44
N ARG A 337 -0.97 31.98 7.05
CA ARG A 337 -0.53 31.07 5.99
C ARG A 337 -0.80 29.63 6.40
N VAL A 338 -1.24 28.81 5.45
CA VAL A 338 -1.59 27.41 5.70
C VAL A 338 -0.85 26.51 4.72
N TYR A 339 -0.17 25.50 5.24
CA TYR A 339 0.36 24.39 4.45
C TYR A 339 -0.42 23.12 4.80
N ARG A 340 -1.02 22.48 3.81
CA ARG A 340 -1.90 21.33 3.99
C ARG A 340 -1.30 20.10 3.32
N PHE A 341 -1.61 18.95 3.89
CA PHE A 341 -1.38 17.69 3.21
C PHE A 341 -2.01 17.72 1.81
N GLY A 342 -1.21 17.41 0.80
CA GLY A 342 -1.59 17.42 -0.61
C GLY A 342 -1.29 18.69 -1.39
N ASP A 343 -0.93 19.80 -0.73
CA ASP A 343 -0.66 21.03 -1.47
C ASP A 343 0.55 20.82 -2.39
N GLU A 344 0.47 21.37 -3.59
CA GLU A 344 1.55 21.34 -4.56
C GLU A 344 2.51 22.51 -4.29
N VAL A 345 3.77 22.19 -4.09
CA VAL A 345 4.84 23.13 -3.77
C VAL A 345 6.03 22.96 -4.69
N LEU A 346 6.67 24.08 -5.04
CA LEU A 346 7.97 24.07 -5.68
C LEU A 346 9.04 24.06 -4.60
N VAL A 347 9.84 22.99 -4.57
CA VAL A 347 10.88 22.80 -3.56
C VAL A 347 12.27 22.77 -4.17
N ARG A 348 13.24 23.39 -3.47
CA ARG A 348 14.66 23.25 -3.77
C ARG A 348 15.28 22.20 -2.89
N LEU A 349 16.02 21.26 -3.49
CA LEU A 349 16.82 20.29 -2.76
C LEU A 349 18.03 20.99 -2.12
N ILE A 350 18.10 20.99 -0.79
CA ILE A 350 19.17 21.64 -0.02
C ILE A 350 20.26 20.64 0.37
N GLU A 351 19.85 19.43 0.76
CA GLU A 351 20.75 18.39 1.23
C GLU A 351 20.24 17.01 0.82
N ALA A 352 21.17 16.14 0.44
CA ALA A 352 20.89 14.73 0.15
C ALA A 352 21.97 13.85 0.77
N ASP A 353 21.60 13.12 1.82
CA ASP A 353 22.45 12.16 2.51
C ASP A 353 22.09 10.74 2.05
N GLY A 354 22.91 10.19 1.14
CA GLY A 354 22.74 8.84 0.62
C GLY A 354 22.95 7.73 1.66
N ILE A 355 23.75 7.98 2.71
CA ILE A 355 24.02 6.99 3.76
C ILE A 355 22.85 6.96 4.75
N GLY A 356 22.37 8.13 5.16
CA GLY A 356 21.21 8.26 6.05
C GLY A 356 19.86 8.07 5.36
N GLY A 357 19.80 8.14 4.03
CA GLY A 357 18.55 8.10 3.27
C GLY A 357 17.69 9.34 3.51
N ARG A 358 18.33 10.51 3.69
CA ARG A 358 17.66 11.76 4.07
C ARG A 358 17.76 12.80 2.96
N LEU A 359 16.63 13.44 2.68
CA LEU A 359 16.53 14.58 1.77
C LEU A 359 15.96 15.77 2.55
N VAL A 360 16.62 16.92 2.43
CA VAL A 360 16.16 18.18 3.02
C VAL A 360 15.84 19.17 1.91
N PHE A 361 14.67 19.76 2.01
CA PHE A 361 14.12 20.69 1.04
C PHE A 361 13.81 22.04 1.67
N ARG A 362 13.64 23.04 0.81
CA ARG A 362 13.07 24.35 1.16
C ARG A 362 12.00 24.70 0.13
N ILE A 363 10.87 25.24 0.57
CA ILE A 363 9.83 25.75 -0.33
C ILE A 363 10.33 27.06 -0.94
N GLU A 364 10.31 27.15 -2.26
CA GLU A 364 10.61 28.38 -3.02
C GLU A 364 9.32 29.09 -3.43
N GLU A 365 8.31 28.32 -3.83
CA GLU A 365 7.01 28.83 -4.26
C GLU A 365 5.88 27.86 -3.88
N GLU A 366 4.74 28.42 -3.48
CA GLU A 366 3.47 27.69 -3.32
C GLU A 366 2.77 27.74 -4.69
N ILE A 367 2.58 26.59 -5.36
CA ILE A 367 2.04 26.56 -6.72
C ILE A 367 0.51 26.55 -6.68
N ALA A 368 -0.07 25.57 -6.00
CA ALA A 368 -1.52 25.39 -5.94
C ALA A 368 -1.95 24.72 -4.62
N PRO A 369 -3.02 25.21 -3.96
CA PRO A 369 -3.62 24.48 -2.86
C PRO A 369 -4.26 23.19 -3.38
N ALA A 370 -4.15 22.11 -2.61
CA ALA A 370 -4.77 20.80 -2.92
C ALA A 370 -6.29 20.91 -3.11
N VAL A 371 -6.90 21.91 -2.46
CA VAL A 371 -8.34 22.02 -2.27
C VAL A 371 -8.74 23.47 -1.98
N GLY A 372 -9.67 24.02 -2.78
CA GLY A 372 -10.76 24.91 -2.35
C GLY A 372 -10.45 26.07 -1.39
N ALA A 373 -9.24 26.62 -1.37
CA ALA A 373 -8.91 27.72 -0.49
C ALA A 373 -9.61 29.00 -1.01
N ARG A 374 -10.79 29.31 -0.46
CA ARG A 374 -11.19 30.73 -0.38
C ARG A 374 -10.06 31.45 0.34
N PRO A 375 -9.40 32.45 -0.27
CA PRO A 375 -8.34 33.18 0.41
C PRO A 375 -8.92 33.74 1.70
N LEU A 376 -8.32 33.40 2.84
CA LEU A 376 -8.60 34.08 4.09
C LEU A 376 -8.30 35.55 3.83
N VAL A 377 -9.37 36.36 3.89
CA VAL A 377 -9.34 37.79 3.66
C VAL A 377 -8.18 38.36 4.49
N ARG A 378 -7.16 38.90 3.81
CA ARG A 378 -6.10 39.67 4.47
C ARG A 378 -6.79 40.66 5.42
N PRO A 379 -6.47 40.69 6.72
CA PRO A 379 -7.02 41.72 7.59
C PRO A 379 -6.64 43.07 6.98
N ARG A 380 -7.66 43.84 6.56
CA ARG A 380 -7.47 45.20 6.07
C ARG A 380 -6.68 45.95 7.14
N SER A 381 -5.50 46.44 6.77
CA SER A 381 -4.74 47.37 7.59
C SER A 381 -5.69 48.47 8.05
N VAL A 382 -5.91 48.56 9.36
CA VAL A 382 -6.67 49.66 9.95
C VAL A 382 -5.88 50.93 9.66
N ALA A 383 -6.35 51.70 8.67
CA ALA A 383 -5.80 53.00 8.36
C ALA A 383 -5.92 53.87 9.61
N LYS A 384 -4.76 54.32 10.11
CA LYS A 384 -4.69 55.32 11.18
C LYS A 384 -5.43 56.58 10.72
N SER A 385 -6.63 56.78 11.25
CA SER A 385 -7.34 58.05 11.19
C SER A 385 -6.51 59.09 11.93
N LYS A 386 -5.76 59.91 11.17
CA LYS A 386 -5.33 61.24 11.60
C LYS A 386 -6.60 62.08 11.83
N ARG A 387 -6.94 62.38 13.08
CA ARG A 387 -7.78 63.53 13.40
C ARG A 387 -6.94 64.53 14.19
N GLY A 388 -6.66 65.65 13.52
CA GLY A 388 -5.93 66.77 14.06
C GLY A 388 -6.78 67.65 14.99
N ARG A 389 -6.04 68.40 15.80
CA ARG A 389 -6.34 69.71 16.42
C ARG A 389 -7.68 70.35 16.01
N ARG A 390 -8.51 70.63 17.02
CA ARG A 390 -8.73 71.98 17.55
C ARG A 390 -9.25 71.90 18.97
#